data_AF-A0A1B7LD20-F1
#
_entry.id   AF-A0A1B7LD20-F1
#
_cell.length_a   1.000
_cell.length_b   1.000
_cell.length_c   1.000
_cell.angle_alpha   90.00
_cell.angle_beta   90.00
_cell.angle_gamma   90.00
#
_symmetry.space_group_name_H-M   'P 1'
#
loop_
_entity.id
_entity.type
_entity.pdbx_description
1 polymer ?
#
loop_
_entity_poly.entity_id
_entity_poly.type
_entity_poly.pdbx_seq_one_letter_code
_entity_poly.pdbx_strand_id
1 'polypeptide(L)'
;MKTKPLPVEKGGRPGRLNLDSLLTTGEKRDAAAYASRLAWLIALTGLLFFWAGLHYMDERFFPHRFNPSRHIIIEQDPDTYELHAWRDSFGRVYTPADAQVRLFPYAAGGLILFILVLGTGIHHLLVQHYKMLLLIKSERWQQAVYSPEWGRRHPGF
;
A
#
# COMPACT_ATOMS: atom_id res chain seq x y z
N MET A 1 38.53 3.56 -19.77
CA MET A 1 37.11 3.21 -19.61
C MET A 1 36.28 4.04 -20.58
N LYS A 2 35.60 3.43 -21.57
CA LYS A 2 34.72 4.13 -22.51
C LYS A 2 33.36 4.37 -21.86
N THR A 3 33.03 5.60 -21.52
CA THR A 3 31.69 5.98 -21.07
C THR A 3 30.77 6.07 -22.28
N LYS A 4 29.74 5.22 -22.31
CA LYS A 4 28.69 5.24 -23.33
C LYS A 4 27.85 6.52 -23.12
N PRO A 5 27.72 7.43 -24.10
CA PRO A 5 26.90 8.62 -23.95
C PRO A 5 25.43 8.25 -23.77
N LEU A 6 24.72 9.04 -22.98
CA LEU A 6 23.30 8.83 -22.69
C LEU A 6 22.47 8.92 -23.99
N PRO A 7 21.51 8.00 -24.21
CA PRO A 7 20.58 8.12 -25.33
C PRO A 7 19.68 9.33 -25.08
N VAL A 8 19.92 10.41 -25.84
CA VAL A 8 18.98 11.53 -25.94
C VAL A 8 17.85 11.08 -26.86
N GLU A 9 16.75 10.65 -26.27
CA GLU A 9 15.53 10.32 -27.01
C GLU A 9 14.98 11.60 -27.66
N LYS A 10 15.24 11.76 -28.96
CA LYS A 10 14.68 12.86 -29.77
C LYS A 10 13.19 12.59 -29.98
N GLY A 11 12.35 13.35 -29.28
CA GLY A 11 10.95 13.52 -29.63
C GLY A 11 9.98 12.60 -28.89
N GLY A 12 9.65 12.95 -27.65
CA GLY A 12 8.52 12.39 -26.91
C GLY A 12 7.90 13.48 -26.05
N ARG A 13 6.55 13.58 -26.07
CA ARG A 13 5.72 14.43 -25.17
C ARG A 13 6.34 14.48 -23.77
N PRO A 14 6.31 15.62 -23.02
CA PRO A 14 7.04 15.80 -21.76
C PRO A 14 6.92 14.55 -20.89
N GLY A 15 7.90 13.68 -21.05
CA GLY A 15 7.80 12.30 -20.63
C GLY A 15 8.01 12.31 -19.14
N ARG A 16 7.17 11.60 -18.40
CA ARG A 16 7.47 11.27 -17.01
C ARG A 16 8.92 10.81 -16.97
N LEU A 17 9.77 11.60 -16.32
CA LEU A 17 11.20 11.35 -16.22
C LEU A 17 11.37 9.93 -15.69
N ASN A 18 11.75 9.00 -16.56
CA ASN A 18 11.86 7.60 -16.19
C ASN A 18 13.17 7.44 -15.44
N LEU A 19 13.14 7.61 -14.11
CA LEU A 19 14.34 7.55 -13.25
C LEU A 19 15.12 6.25 -13.46
N ASP A 20 14.46 5.18 -13.88
CA ASP A 20 15.09 3.89 -14.16
C ASP A 20 16.02 3.92 -15.38
N SER A 21 15.90 4.88 -16.30
CA SER A 21 16.85 5.03 -17.40
C SER A 21 18.16 5.69 -16.96
N LEU A 22 18.15 6.41 -15.83
CA LEU A 22 19.29 7.17 -15.32
C LEU A 22 20.17 6.36 -14.36
N LEU A 23 19.63 5.30 -13.76
CA LEU A 23 20.34 4.46 -12.80
C LEU A 23 21.28 3.46 -13.50
N THR A 24 22.43 3.20 -12.89
CA THR A 24 23.34 2.12 -13.28
C THR A 24 22.78 0.74 -12.91
N THR A 25 23.36 -0.33 -13.46
CA THR A 25 22.95 -1.71 -13.14
C THR A 25 23.09 -2.04 -11.65
N GLY A 26 24.11 -1.49 -10.98
CA GLY A 26 24.29 -1.65 -9.53
C GLY A 26 23.20 -0.95 -8.74
N GLU A 27 22.95 0.33 -9.01
CA GLU A 27 21.90 1.12 -8.34
C GLU A 27 20.49 0.57 -8.60
N LYS A 28 20.24 -0.02 -9.78
CA LYS A 28 18.99 -0.73 -10.07
C LYS A 28 18.79 -1.95 -9.17
N ARG A 29 19.86 -2.71 -8.91
CA ARG A 29 19.81 -3.85 -8.00
C ARG A 29 19.53 -3.41 -6.57
N ASP A 30 20.16 -2.33 -6.13
CA ASP A 30 19.95 -1.77 -4.79
C ASP A 30 18.53 -1.21 -4.63
N ALA A 31 18.03 -0.49 -5.64
CA ALA A 31 16.65 -0.01 -5.67
C ALA A 31 15.63 -1.15 -5.67
N ALA A 32 15.91 -2.26 -6.37
CA ALA A 32 15.05 -3.45 -6.37
C ALA A 32 15.05 -4.16 -5.00
N ALA A 33 16.22 -4.27 -4.36
CA ALA A 33 16.33 -4.84 -3.01
C ALA A 33 15.59 -3.98 -1.98
N TYR A 34 15.75 -2.65 -2.06
CA TYR A 34 15.00 -1.70 -1.23
C TYR A 34 13.48 -1.83 -1.45
N ALA A 35 13.03 -1.81 -2.71
CA ALA A 35 11.61 -1.95 -3.05
C ALA A 35 11.01 -3.26 -2.52
N SER A 36 11.77 -4.36 -2.57
CA SER A 36 11.34 -5.67 -2.07
C SER A 36 11.23 -5.68 -0.53
N ARG A 37 12.23 -5.15 0.17
CA ARG A 37 12.20 -5.03 1.65
C ARG A 37 11.06 -4.13 2.12
N LEU A 38 10.86 -3.00 1.43
CA LEU A 38 9.78 -2.08 1.72
C LEU A 38 8.40 -2.72 1.47
N ALA A 39 8.24 -3.50 0.40
CA ALA A 39 7.01 -4.23 0.13
C ALA A 39 6.68 -5.20 1.26
N TRP A 40 7.68 -5.96 1.75
CA TRP A 40 7.50 -6.84 2.91
C TRP A 40 7.10 -6.07 4.18
N LEU A 41 7.74 -4.95 4.45
CA LEU A 41 7.42 -4.11 5.60
C LEU A 41 5.99 -3.57 5.53
N ILE A 42 5.58 -3.06 4.36
CA ILE A 42 4.23 -2.55 4.12
C ILE A 42 3.21 -3.69 4.23
N ALA A 43 3.50 -4.88 3.71
CA ALA A 43 2.60 -6.03 3.81
C ALA A 43 2.39 -6.46 5.27
N LEU A 44 3.46 -6.60 6.06
CA LEU A 44 3.36 -6.95 7.47
C LEU A 44 2.60 -5.88 8.27
N THR A 45 2.93 -4.61 8.03
CA THR A 45 2.24 -3.48 8.66
C THR A 45 0.76 -3.44 8.27
N GLY A 46 0.46 -3.67 7.00
CA GLY A 46 -0.91 -3.74 6.48
C GLY A 46 -1.73 -4.87 7.09
N LEU A 47 -1.11 -6.03 7.35
CA LEU A 47 -1.76 -7.14 8.05
C LEU A 47 -2.16 -6.75 9.48
N LEU A 48 -1.26 -6.07 10.21
CA LEU A 48 -1.55 -5.56 11.56
C LEU A 48 -2.68 -4.52 11.54
N PHE A 49 -2.65 -3.58 10.58
CA PHE A 49 -3.71 -2.59 10.41
C PHE A 49 -5.04 -3.23 10.04
N PHE A 50 -5.04 -4.26 9.18
CA PHE A 50 -6.25 -4.99 8.84
C PHE A 50 -6.84 -5.67 10.06
N TRP A 51 -6.01 -6.38 10.86
CA TRP A 51 -6.48 -7.05 12.06
C TRP A 51 -7.05 -6.07 13.09
N ALA A 52 -6.30 -5.00 13.39
CA ALA A 52 -6.74 -3.96 14.32
C ALA A 52 -8.00 -3.24 13.82
N GLY A 53 -8.07 -2.93 12.52
CA GLY A 53 -9.22 -2.31 11.89
C GLY A 53 -10.45 -3.21 11.91
N LEU A 54 -10.29 -4.51 11.66
CA LEU A 54 -11.38 -5.48 11.71
C LEU A 54 -11.96 -5.59 13.13
N HIS A 55 -11.09 -5.66 14.15
CA HIS A 55 -11.51 -5.66 15.55
C HIS A 55 -12.25 -4.37 15.90
N TYR A 56 -11.67 -3.21 15.56
CA TYR A 56 -12.29 -1.91 15.80
C TYR A 56 -13.66 -1.78 15.11
N MET A 57 -13.78 -2.27 13.87
CA MET A 57 -15.04 -2.24 13.13
C MET A 57 -16.10 -3.13 13.77
N ASP A 58 -15.72 -4.35 14.17
CA ASP A 58 -16.62 -5.28 14.85
C ASP A 58 -17.18 -4.68 16.15
N GLU A 59 -16.34 -4.02 16.94
CA GLU A 59 -16.76 -3.43 18.20
C GLU A 59 -17.57 -2.14 18.03
N ARG A 60 -17.20 -1.28 17.08
CA ARG A 60 -17.75 0.08 17.02
C ARG A 60 -18.87 0.26 16.01
N PHE A 61 -18.81 -0.42 14.87
CA PHE A 61 -19.74 -0.21 13.75
C PHE A 61 -20.69 -1.39 13.52
N PHE A 62 -20.32 -2.59 13.97
CA PHE A 62 -21.10 -3.81 13.76
C PHE A 62 -21.41 -4.55 15.07
N PRO A 63 -21.94 -3.88 16.11
CA PRO A 63 -22.21 -4.51 17.40
C PRO A 63 -23.18 -5.69 17.32
N HIS A 64 -24.02 -5.77 16.28
CA HIS A 64 -24.96 -6.88 16.14
C HIS A 64 -24.29 -8.18 15.70
N ARG A 65 -23.05 -8.16 15.19
CA ARG A 65 -22.35 -9.37 14.77
C ARG A 65 -22.06 -10.27 15.97
N PHE A 66 -22.21 -11.58 15.79
CA PHE A 66 -21.94 -12.53 16.86
C PHE A 66 -20.51 -12.37 17.41
N ASN A 67 -20.41 -12.18 18.71
CA ASN A 67 -19.15 -12.11 19.43
C ASN A 67 -19.31 -12.93 20.72
N PRO A 68 -18.53 -14.01 20.93
CA PRO A 68 -18.70 -14.90 22.07
C PRO A 68 -18.44 -14.22 23.42
N SER A 69 -17.76 -13.07 23.46
CA SER A 69 -17.56 -12.32 24.71
C SER A 69 -18.76 -11.44 25.09
N ARG A 70 -19.67 -11.18 24.15
CA ARG A 70 -20.83 -10.27 24.34
C ARG A 70 -22.17 -10.96 24.15
N HIS A 71 -22.20 -12.06 23.41
CA HIS A 71 -23.43 -12.67 22.92
C HIS A 71 -23.57 -14.12 23.39
N ILE A 72 -24.82 -14.49 23.68
CA ILE A 72 -25.22 -15.85 24.02
C ILE A 72 -25.97 -16.43 22.81
N ILE A 73 -25.62 -17.65 22.41
CA ILE A 73 -26.30 -18.36 21.32
C ILE A 73 -27.72 -18.72 21.78
N ILE A 74 -28.73 -18.37 20.98
CA ILE A 74 -30.13 -18.73 21.24
C ILE A 74 -30.55 -19.90 20.34
N GLU A 75 -30.18 -19.82 19.07
CA GLU A 75 -30.59 -20.78 18.05
C GLU A 75 -29.39 -21.14 17.19
N GLN A 76 -29.10 -22.44 17.14
CA GLN A 76 -28.01 -23.02 16.37
C GLN A 76 -28.50 -24.34 15.79
N ASP A 77 -28.17 -24.59 14.53
CA ASP A 77 -28.40 -25.88 13.89
C ASP A 77 -27.52 -26.95 14.58
N PRO A 78 -28.09 -28.05 15.10
CA PRO A 78 -27.35 -29.07 15.83
C PRO A 78 -26.41 -29.90 14.95
N ASP A 79 -26.67 -29.98 13.64
CA ASP A 79 -25.91 -30.79 12.70
C ASP A 79 -24.83 -29.97 11.98
N THR A 80 -25.15 -28.73 11.59
CA THR A 80 -24.24 -27.85 10.84
C THR A 80 -23.50 -26.83 11.72
N TYR A 81 -23.93 -26.64 12.96
CA TYR A 81 -23.45 -25.61 13.88
C TYR A 81 -23.64 -24.17 13.37
N GLU A 82 -24.48 -23.96 12.37
CA GLU A 82 -24.82 -22.62 11.88
C GLU A 82 -25.62 -21.83 12.92
N LEU A 83 -25.19 -20.59 13.17
CA LEU A 83 -25.85 -19.71 14.13
C LEU A 83 -27.02 -18.99 13.45
N HIS A 84 -28.23 -19.26 13.92
CA HIS A 84 -29.44 -18.60 13.43
C HIS A 84 -29.84 -17.39 14.29
N ALA A 85 -29.56 -17.41 15.58
CA ALA A 85 -29.84 -16.28 16.47
C ALA A 85 -28.92 -16.23 17.69
N TRP A 86 -28.62 -15.00 18.14
CA TRP A 86 -27.89 -14.74 19.38
C TRP A 86 -28.43 -13.52 20.12
N ARG A 87 -28.21 -13.48 21.44
CA ARG A 87 -28.71 -12.43 22.34
C ARG A 87 -27.59 -11.62 22.95
N ASP A 88 -27.77 -10.32 23.09
CA ASP A 88 -26.91 -9.48 23.92
C ASP A 88 -27.28 -9.48 25.41
N SER A 89 -26.46 -8.79 26.21
CA SER A 89 -26.69 -8.59 27.65
C SER A 89 -27.93 -7.77 27.98
N PHE A 90 -28.49 -7.04 27.01
CA PHE A 90 -29.73 -6.25 27.16
C PHE A 90 -30.98 -7.03 26.74
N GLY A 91 -30.83 -8.29 26.32
CA GLY A 91 -31.94 -9.15 25.89
C GLY A 91 -32.35 -8.97 24.43
N ARG A 92 -31.63 -8.19 23.63
CA ARG A 92 -31.90 -8.01 22.20
C ARG A 92 -31.41 -9.22 21.42
N VAL A 93 -32.25 -9.70 20.51
CA VAL A 93 -31.96 -10.85 19.67
C VAL A 93 -31.56 -10.36 18.28
N TYR A 94 -30.48 -10.94 17.78
CA TYR A 94 -29.89 -10.64 16.48
C TYR A 94 -29.82 -11.90 15.63
N THR A 95 -29.86 -11.71 14.31
CA THR A 95 -29.87 -12.80 13.33
C THR A 95 -28.93 -12.51 12.16
N PRO A 96 -28.54 -13.51 11.36
CA PRO A 96 -27.79 -13.30 10.13
C PRO A 96 -28.47 -12.39 9.10
N ALA A 97 -29.79 -12.21 9.19
CA ALA A 97 -30.54 -11.33 8.30
C ALA A 97 -30.36 -9.84 8.62
N ASP A 98 -29.84 -9.51 9.80
CA ASP A 98 -29.62 -8.14 10.23
C ASP A 98 -28.66 -7.39 9.30
N ALA A 99 -29.02 -6.15 8.95
CA ALA A 99 -28.25 -5.36 7.99
C ALA A 99 -26.78 -5.20 8.39
N GLN A 100 -26.49 -4.98 9.68
CA GLN A 100 -25.11 -4.88 10.17
C GLN A 100 -24.33 -6.19 9.96
N VAL A 101 -24.94 -7.34 10.21
CA VAL A 101 -24.29 -8.64 10.02
C VAL A 101 -24.01 -8.88 8.53
N ARG A 102 -24.99 -8.59 7.67
CA ARG A 102 -24.88 -8.74 6.22
C ARG A 102 -23.88 -7.79 5.58
N LEU A 103 -23.73 -6.58 6.11
CA LEU A 103 -22.84 -5.55 5.56
C LEU A 103 -21.38 -5.73 6.00
N PHE A 104 -21.14 -6.44 7.10
CA PHE A 104 -19.79 -6.62 7.65
C PHE A 104 -18.77 -7.19 6.64
N PRO A 105 -19.06 -8.23 5.84
CA PRO A 105 -18.11 -8.76 4.86
C PRO A 105 -17.70 -7.71 3.80
N TYR A 106 -18.65 -6.87 3.37
CA TYR A 106 -18.38 -5.79 2.42
C TYR A 106 -17.52 -4.70 3.06
N ALA A 107 -17.79 -4.37 4.32
CA ALA A 107 -17.00 -3.39 5.05
C ALA A 107 -15.56 -3.89 5.29
N ALA A 108 -15.39 -5.17 5.64
CA ALA A 108 -14.08 -5.81 5.74
C ALA A 108 -13.36 -5.84 4.38
N GLY A 109 -14.06 -6.16 3.28
CA GLY A 109 -13.52 -6.06 1.92
C GLY A 109 -13.09 -4.63 1.55
N GLY A 110 -13.90 -3.63 1.92
CA GLY A 110 -13.55 -2.22 1.76
C GLY A 110 -12.29 -1.82 2.52
N LEU A 111 -12.10 -2.33 3.75
CA LEU A 111 -10.89 -2.11 4.52
C LEU A 111 -9.64 -2.70 3.83
N ILE A 112 -9.74 -3.91 3.27
CA ILE A 112 -8.65 -4.52 2.50
C ILE A 112 -8.28 -3.65 1.29
N LEU A 113 -9.28 -3.22 0.51
CA LEU A 113 -9.06 -2.37 -0.66
C LEU A 113 -8.42 -1.04 -0.26
N PHE A 114 -8.89 -0.44 0.83
CA PHE A 114 -8.31 0.80 1.36
C PHE A 114 -6.83 0.62 1.73
N ILE A 115 -6.49 -0.46 2.45
CA ILE A 115 -5.11 -0.77 2.83
C ILE A 115 -4.24 -1.03 1.59
N LEU A 116 -4.75 -1.74 0.58
CA LEU A 116 -4.03 -2.00 -0.67
C LEU A 116 -3.72 -0.71 -1.44
N VAL A 117 -4.72 0.17 -1.60
CA VAL A 117 -4.55 1.45 -2.28
C VAL A 117 -3.52 2.30 -1.55
N LEU A 118 -3.64 2.42 -0.23
CA LEU A 118 -2.72 3.20 0.59
C LEU A 118 -1.30 2.61 0.56
N GLY A 119 -1.17 1.29 0.73
CA GLY A 119 0.11 0.59 0.72
C GLY A 119 0.83 0.70 -0.63
N THR A 120 0.10 0.56 -1.73
CA THR A 120 0.65 0.73 -3.10
C THR A 120 1.10 2.18 -3.32
N GLY A 121 0.30 3.16 -2.88
CA GLY A 121 0.64 4.58 -2.98
C GLY A 121 1.91 4.93 -2.20
N ILE A 122 1.99 4.49 -0.94
CA ILE A 122 3.17 4.69 -0.08
C ILE A 122 4.40 4.01 -0.66
N HIS A 123 4.27 2.76 -1.11
CA HIS A 123 5.36 2.01 -1.74
C HIS A 123 5.91 2.75 -2.95
N HIS A 124 5.02 3.17 -3.86
CA HIS A 124 5.42 3.90 -5.06
C HIS A 124 6.16 5.20 -4.71
N LEU A 125 5.62 6.00 -3.80
CA LEU A 125 6.21 7.28 -3.40
C LEU A 125 7.61 7.09 -2.79
N LEU A 126 7.76 6.13 -1.87
CA LEU A 126 9.03 5.88 -1.19
C LEU A 126 10.08 5.28 -2.13
N VAL A 127 9.70 4.39 -3.05
CA VAL A 127 10.64 3.85 -4.04
C VAL A 127 11.11 4.95 -5.00
N GLN A 128 10.20 5.81 -5.48
CA GLN A 128 10.57 6.96 -6.33
C GLN A 128 11.50 7.93 -5.58
N HIS A 129 11.18 8.22 -4.33
CA HIS A 129 12.02 9.07 -3.48
C HIS A 129 13.42 8.46 -3.26
N TYR A 130 13.50 7.15 -3.01
CA TYR A 130 14.79 6.45 -2.85
C TYR A 130 15.63 6.50 -4.13
N LYS A 131 15.02 6.28 -5.31
CA LYS A 131 15.69 6.43 -6.60
C LYS A 131 16.22 7.85 -6.82
N MET A 132 15.45 8.87 -6.44
CA MET A 132 15.88 10.27 -6.51
C MET A 132 17.10 10.53 -5.60
N LEU A 133 17.10 10.00 -4.37
CA LEU A 133 18.25 10.13 -3.46
C LEU A 133 19.51 9.45 -4.00
N LEU A 134 19.38 8.28 -4.63
CA LEU A 134 20.51 7.60 -5.28
C LEU A 134 21.09 8.48 -6.40
N LEU A 135 20.23 9.08 -7.22
CA LEU A 135 20.66 9.97 -8.29
C LEU A 135 21.39 11.20 -7.75
N ILE A 136 20.87 11.87 -6.73
CA ILE A 136 21.51 13.04 -6.10
C ILE A 136 22.88 12.68 -5.50
N LYS A 137 22.98 11.51 -4.86
CA LYS A 137 24.22 11.03 -4.25
C LYS A 137 25.28 10.65 -5.28
N SER A 138 24.88 10.28 -6.50
CA SER A 138 25.83 9.95 -7.55
C SER A 138 26.55 11.22 -8.05
N GLU A 139 27.89 11.23 -8.05
CA GLU A 139 28.71 12.32 -8.62
C GLU A 139 28.36 12.63 -10.09
N ARG A 140 27.66 11.71 -10.76
CA ARG A 140 27.13 11.85 -12.11
C ARG A 140 26.05 12.92 -12.25
N TRP A 141 25.25 13.15 -11.21
CA TRP A 141 24.29 14.26 -11.23
C TRP A 141 25.02 15.59 -11.22
N GLN A 142 26.07 15.71 -10.42
CA GLN A 142 26.96 16.87 -10.43
C GLN A 142 27.65 17.01 -11.79
N GLN A 143 28.20 15.94 -12.37
CA GLN A 143 28.82 16.00 -13.71
C GLN A 143 27.83 16.29 -14.85
N ALA A 144 26.58 15.83 -14.76
CA ALA A 144 25.55 16.09 -15.77
C ALA A 144 25.05 17.55 -15.71
N VAL A 145 24.81 18.07 -14.50
CA VAL A 145 24.38 19.46 -14.27
C VAL A 145 25.51 20.46 -14.54
N TYR A 146 26.75 20.14 -14.14
CA TYR A 146 27.92 21.00 -14.35
C TYR A 146 28.69 20.69 -15.66
N SER A 147 28.10 19.94 -16.59
CA SER A 147 28.73 19.73 -17.90
C SER A 147 28.76 21.04 -18.70
N PRO A 148 29.84 21.35 -19.47
CA PRO A 148 29.91 22.53 -20.34
C PRO A 148 28.82 22.58 -21.43
N GLU A 149 28.12 21.47 -21.61
CA GLU A 149 26.98 21.29 -22.52
C GLU A 149 25.70 21.90 -21.93
N TRP A 150 25.53 21.85 -20.60
CA TRP A 150 24.36 22.40 -19.89
C TRP A 150 24.36 23.94 -19.91
N GLY A 151 25.51 24.56 -19.62
CA GLY A 151 25.69 26.01 -19.73
C GLY A 151 25.53 26.56 -21.16
N ARG A 152 25.76 25.73 -22.18
CA ARG A 152 25.47 26.09 -23.58
C ARG A 152 23.97 26.04 -23.94
N ARG A 153 23.16 25.25 -23.22
CA ARG A 153 21.70 25.14 -23.48
C ARG A 153 20.85 26.09 -22.64
N HIS A 154 21.37 26.56 -21.52
CA HIS A 154 20.67 27.48 -20.62
C HIS A 154 21.54 28.72 -20.31
N PRO A 155 21.82 29.57 -21.30
CA PRO A 155 22.55 30.82 -21.04
C PRO A 155 21.67 31.77 -20.21
N GLY A 156 22.04 32.03 -18.97
CA GLY A 156 21.36 33.00 -18.11
C GLY A 156 21.02 32.53 -16.69
N PHE A 157 21.39 31.32 -16.31
CA PHE A 157 21.50 30.87 -14.91
C PHE A 157 22.97 30.77 -14.51
#